data_AF-A0A1G1P1F6-F1
#
_entry.id   AF-A0A1G1P1F6-F1
#
_cell.length_a   1.000
_cell.length_b   1.000
_cell.length_c   1.000
_cell.angle_alpha   90.00
_cell.angle_beta   90.00
_cell.angle_gamma   90.00
#
_symmetry.space_group_name_H-M   'P 1'
#
loop_
_entity.id
_entity.type
_entity.pdbx_description
1 polymer ?
#
loop_
_entity_poly.entity_id
_entity_poly.type
_entity_poly.pdbx_seq_one_letter_code
_entity_poly.pdbx_strand_id
1 'polypeptide(L)'
;MSENVDEAEKEAKFRALFERARQGVLKHVIDKGGSLSLEAMHDYSLNTYFIQHQRFSQLMESLVGEKLVDYDPATQVSTVTAAGRAFAGKNNS
;
A
#
# COMPACT_ATOMS: atom_id res chain seq x y z
N MET A 1 11.04 -24.22 -22.10
CA MET A 1 9.92 -24.29 -21.13
C MET A 1 10.26 -23.69 -19.76
N SER A 2 11.51 -23.27 -19.52
CA SER A 2 11.96 -22.74 -18.22
C SER A 2 11.68 -21.25 -17.98
N GLU A 3 11.54 -20.42 -19.02
CA GLU A 3 11.33 -18.96 -18.85
C GLU A 3 9.98 -18.59 -18.19
N ASN A 4 8.92 -19.37 -18.44
CA ASN A 4 7.58 -19.07 -17.90
C ASN A 4 7.44 -19.37 -16.39
N VAL A 5 8.28 -20.24 -15.83
CA VAL A 5 8.23 -20.60 -14.40
C VAL A 5 8.87 -19.48 -13.57
N ASP A 6 9.97 -18.90 -14.07
CA ASP A 6 10.71 -17.83 -13.40
C ASP A 6 9.90 -16.53 -13.31
N GLU A 7 9.08 -16.22 -14.32
CA GLU A 7 8.20 -15.04 -14.31
C GLU A 7 7.05 -15.20 -13.30
N ALA A 8 6.40 -16.36 -13.27
CA ALA A 8 5.32 -16.64 -12.33
C ALA A 8 5.78 -16.57 -10.86
N GLU A 9 6.97 -17.09 -10.56
CA GLU A 9 7.55 -16.99 -9.22
C GLU A 9 7.90 -15.54 -8.83
N LYS A 10 8.46 -14.76 -9.76
CA LYS A 10 8.75 -13.34 -9.54
C LYS A 10 7.47 -12.55 -9.28
N GLU A 11 6.42 -12.82 -10.03
CA GLU A 11 5.10 -12.22 -9.79
C GLU A 11 4.52 -12.60 -8.44
N ALA A 12 4.59 -13.87 -8.03
CA ALA A 12 4.10 -14.31 -6.73
C ALA A 12 4.84 -13.62 -5.57
N LYS A 13 6.18 -13.52 -5.68
CA LYS A 13 7.01 -12.78 -4.71
C LYS A 13 6.65 -11.30 -4.70
N PHE A 14 6.42 -10.70 -5.86
CA PHE A 14 5.99 -9.30 -5.96
C PHE A 14 4.62 -9.08 -5.33
N ARG A 15 3.63 -9.95 -5.57
CA ARG A 15 2.30 -9.87 -4.94
C ARG A 15 2.41 -9.93 -3.42
N ALA A 16 3.22 -10.84 -2.89
CA ALA A 16 3.43 -10.94 -1.45
C ALA A 16 4.11 -9.69 -0.86
N LEU A 17 5.08 -9.09 -1.57
CA LEU A 17 5.69 -7.82 -1.19
C LEU A 17 4.69 -6.67 -1.23
N PHE A 18 3.89 -6.61 -2.30
CA PHE A 18 2.89 -5.57 -2.52
C PHE A 18 1.85 -5.57 -1.40
N GLU A 19 1.37 -6.75 -1.00
CA GLU A 19 0.39 -6.88 0.07
C GLU A 19 0.95 -6.45 1.44
N ARG A 20 2.22 -6.78 1.71
CA ARG A 20 2.93 -6.29 2.88
C ARG A 20 3.08 -4.77 2.85
N ALA A 21 3.38 -4.20 1.69
CA ALA A 21 3.53 -2.76 1.54
C ALA A 21 2.20 -2.03 1.75
N ARG A 22 1.08 -2.55 1.23
CA ARG A 22 -0.27 -2.01 1.49
C ARG A 22 -0.55 -1.92 2.98
N GLN A 23 -0.30 -3.02 3.70
CA GLN A 23 -0.48 -3.06 5.16
C GLN A 23 0.46 -2.08 5.88
N GLY A 24 1.74 -2.08 5.51
CA GLY A 24 2.75 -1.21 6.12
C GLY A 24 2.44 0.27 5.93
N VAL A 25 2.05 0.67 4.71
CA VAL A 25 1.65 2.04 4.41
C VAL A 25 0.44 2.45 5.25
N LEU A 26 -0.60 1.60 5.34
CA LEU A 26 -1.76 1.90 6.17
C LEU A 26 -1.40 2.02 7.65
N LYS A 27 -0.55 1.12 8.17
CA LYS A 27 -0.04 1.19 9.53
C LYS A 27 0.72 2.50 9.77
N HIS A 28 1.57 2.90 8.82
CA HIS A 28 2.30 4.17 8.92
C HIS A 28 1.36 5.37 8.96
N VAL A 29 0.33 5.40 8.11
CA VAL A 29 -0.70 6.46 8.13
C VAL A 29 -1.40 6.49 9.49
N ILE A 30 -1.77 5.32 10.05
CA ILE A 30 -2.37 5.20 11.39
C ILE A 30 -1.46 5.76 12.47
N ASP A 31 -0.18 5.36 12.46
CA ASP A 31 0.83 5.79 13.45
C ASP A 31 1.10 7.30 13.38
N LYS A 32 0.82 7.94 12.24
CA LYS A 32 0.94 9.39 12.02
C LYS A 32 -0.34 10.18 12.29
N GLY A 33 -1.36 9.56 12.88
CA GLY A 33 -2.61 10.22 13.25
C GLY A 33 -3.80 9.85 12.36
N GLY A 34 -3.63 8.91 11.43
CA GLY A 34 -4.70 8.39 10.58
C GLY A 34 -4.91 9.14 9.27
N SER A 35 -4.14 10.20 9.01
CA SER A 35 -4.17 10.92 7.73
C SER A 35 -2.73 11.29 7.33
N LEU A 36 -2.44 11.19 6.04
CA LEU A 36 -1.11 11.52 5.50
C LEU A 36 -1.21 12.04 4.06
N SER A 37 -0.28 12.90 3.65
CA SER A 37 -0.19 13.33 2.25
C SER A 37 0.24 12.17 1.35
N LEU A 38 -0.18 12.23 0.09
CA LEU A 38 0.19 11.27 -0.94
C LEU A 38 1.72 11.17 -1.12
N GLU A 39 2.41 12.31 -1.06
CA GLU A 39 3.86 12.41 -1.09
C GLU A 39 4.52 11.63 0.06
N ALA A 40 4.08 11.87 1.30
CA ALA A 40 4.63 11.18 2.46
C ALA A 40 4.35 9.66 2.43
N MET A 41 3.19 9.24 1.88
CA MET A 41 2.89 7.83 1.66
C MET A 41 3.82 7.22 0.60
N HIS A 42 4.08 7.94 -0.49
CA HIS A 42 5.01 7.52 -1.54
C HIS A 42 6.41 7.35 -0.98
N ASP A 43 6.94 8.35 -0.27
CA ASP A 43 8.27 8.33 0.31
C ASP A 43 8.45 7.17 1.29
N TYR A 44 7.46 6.93 2.15
CA TYR A 44 7.50 5.79 3.06
C TYR A 44 7.53 4.46 2.29
N SER A 45 6.69 4.32 1.26
CA SER A 45 6.62 3.10 0.44
C SER A 45 7.90 2.85 -0.36
N LEU A 46 8.53 3.91 -0.86
CA LEU A 46 9.79 3.86 -1.58
C LEU A 46 10.93 3.45 -0.65
N ASN A 47 11.05 4.11 0.50
CA ASN A 47 12.16 3.88 1.43
C ASN A 47 12.07 2.53 2.16
N THR A 48 10.86 2.03 2.38
CA THR A 48 10.65 0.80 3.18
C THR A 48 10.49 -0.44 2.30
N TYR A 49 9.82 -0.31 1.15
CA TYR A 49 9.44 -1.44 0.29
C TYR A 49 9.99 -1.34 -1.14
N PHE A 50 10.74 -0.29 -1.46
CA PHE A 50 11.28 -0.02 -2.80
C PHE A 50 10.18 0.06 -3.89
N ILE A 51 8.99 0.53 -3.51
CA ILE A 51 7.88 0.75 -4.43
C ILE A 51 8.10 2.08 -5.16
N GLN A 52 8.35 2.00 -6.47
CA GLN A 52 8.48 3.17 -7.35
C GLN A 52 7.11 3.72 -7.76
N HIS A 53 7.10 4.95 -8.28
CA HIS A 53 5.91 5.70 -8.72
C HIS A 53 4.78 4.87 -9.36
N GLN A 54 5.05 4.11 -10.43
CA GLN A 54 3.99 3.33 -11.10
C GLN A 54 3.34 2.30 -10.19
N ARG A 55 4.13 1.63 -9.35
CA ARG A 55 3.64 0.64 -8.39
C ARG A 55 2.98 1.31 -7.20
N PHE A 56 3.43 2.50 -6.82
CA PHE A 56 2.77 3.28 -5.79
C PHE A 56 1.37 3.74 -6.24
N SER A 57 1.20 4.16 -7.51
CA SER A 57 -0.12 4.46 -8.06
C SER A 57 -1.05 3.25 -7.98
N GLN A 58 -0.58 2.06 -8.37
CA GLN A 58 -1.35 0.81 -8.24
C GLN A 58 -1.69 0.50 -6.78
N LEU A 59 -0.77 0.76 -5.85
CA LEU A 59 -1.00 0.60 -4.42
C LEU A 59 -2.13 1.52 -3.97
N MET A 60 -2.06 2.82 -4.29
CA MET A 60 -3.09 3.79 -3.92
C MET A 60 -4.44 3.47 -4.55
N GLU A 61 -4.47 3.09 -5.83
CA GLU A 61 -5.68 2.64 -6.51
C GLU A 61 -6.31 1.44 -5.79
N SER A 62 -5.51 0.48 -5.32
CA SER A 62 -6.02 -0.66 -4.55
C SER A 62 -6.58 -0.25 -3.19
N LEU A 63 -5.92 0.70 -2.49
CA LEU A 63 -6.37 1.18 -1.18
C LEU A 63 -7.69 1.95 -1.29
N VAL A 64 -7.83 2.79 -2.32
CA VAL A 64 -9.05 3.56 -2.60
C VAL A 64 -10.16 2.63 -3.10
N GLY A 65 -9.85 1.73 -4.04
CA GLY A 65 -10.81 0.79 -4.62
C GLY A 65 -11.43 -0.15 -3.58
N GLU A 66 -10.63 -0.58 -2.60
CA GLU A 66 -11.09 -1.39 -1.48
C GLU A 66 -11.62 -0.58 -0.28
N LYS A 67 -11.72 0.76 -0.43
CA LYS A 67 -12.22 1.68 0.61
C LYS A 67 -11.45 1.60 1.92
N LEU A 68 -10.15 1.32 1.84
CA LEU A 68 -9.24 1.29 2.99
C LEU A 68 -8.76 2.69 3.36
N VAL A 69 -8.77 3.61 2.38
CA VAL A 69 -8.53 5.04 2.59
C VAL A 69 -9.59 5.86 1.84
N ASP A 70 -9.90 7.03 2.39
CA ASP A 70 -10.59 8.11 1.70
C ASP A 70 -9.54 9.10 1.20
N TYR A 71 -9.42 9.24 -0.12
CA TYR A 71 -8.47 10.17 -0.74
C TYR A 71 -9.18 11.47 -1.14
N ASP A 72 -8.65 12.59 -0.65
CA ASP A 72 -9.08 13.92 -1.07
C ASP A 72 -8.17 14.46 -2.19
N PRO A 73 -8.66 14.57 -3.44
CA PRO A 73 -7.85 15.07 -4.55
C PRO A 73 -7.53 16.56 -4.46
N ALA A 74 -8.28 17.35 -3.67
CA ALA A 74 -8.04 18.78 -3.53
C ALA A 74 -6.83 19.07 -2.62
N THR A 75 -6.67 18.27 -1.56
CA THR A 75 -5.57 18.42 -0.60
C THR A 75 -4.45 17.38 -0.77
N GLN A 76 -4.66 16.38 -1.62
CA GLN A 76 -3.79 15.22 -1.81
C GLN A 76 -3.52 14.45 -0.50
N VAL A 77 -4.49 14.45 0.41
CA VAL A 77 -4.41 13.74 1.70
C VAL A 77 -5.26 12.48 1.62
N SER A 78 -4.70 11.38 2.12
CA SER A 78 -5.44 10.14 2.35
C SER A 78 -5.72 9.96 3.83
N THR A 79 -6.97 9.65 4.18
CA THR A 79 -7.39 9.34 5.55
C THR A 79 -7.76 7.87 5.64
N VAL A 80 -7.24 7.17 6.63
CA VAL A 80 -7.52 5.74 6.81
C VAL A 80 -8.95 5.52 7.31
N THR A 81 -9.68 4.62 6.67
CA THR A 81 -11.04 4.27 7.07
C THR A 81 -11.04 3.25 8.22
N ALA A 82 -12.21 2.95 8.78
CA ALA A 82 -12.36 1.84 9.71
C ALA A 82 -11.95 0.49 9.08
N ALA A 83 -12.26 0.28 7.80
CA ALA A 83 -11.86 -0.92 7.06
C ALA A 83 -10.34 -0.98 6.88
N GLY A 84 -9.69 0.15 6.57
CA GLY A 84 -8.22 0.24 6.50
C GLY A 84 -7.53 -0.09 7.82
N ARG A 85 -8.08 0.39 8.95
CA ARG A 85 -7.58 0.05 10.29
C ARG A 85 -7.71 -1.43 10.60
N ALA A 86 -8.86 -2.03 10.29
CA ALA A 86 -9.08 -3.46 10.47
C ALA A 86 -8.13 -4.29 9.59
N PHE A 87 -7.94 -3.88 8.33
CA PHE A 87 -7.01 -4.53 7.41
C PHE A 87 -5.56 -4.48 7.91
N ALA A 88 -5.10 -3.31 8.38
CA ALA A 88 -3.76 -3.16 8.94
C ALA A 88 -3.52 -4.00 10.20
N GLY A 89 -4.58 -4.35 10.94
CA GLY A 89 -4.50 -5.17 12.16
C GLY A 89 -4.50 -6.69 11.95
N LYS A 90 -4.74 -7.20 10.73
CA LYS A 90 -5.00 -8.64 10.48
C LYS A 90 -3.80 -9.59 10.61
N ASN A 91 -2.58 -9.12 10.89
CA ASN A 91 -1.37 -9.98 10.88
C ASN A 91 -0.68 -10.17 12.26
N ASN A 92 -1.40 -10.01 13.37
CA ASN A 92 -0.94 -10.40 14.72
C ASN A 92 -1.64 -11.67 15.25
N SER A 93 -1.95 -12.65 14.41
CA SER A 93 -2.49 -13.95 14.82
C SER A 93 -1.87 -15.08 14.01
#